data_AF-A0A1Y4H892-F1
#
_entry.id   AF-A0A1Y4H892-F1
#
_cell.length_a   1.000
_cell.length_b   1.000
_cell.length_c   1.000
_cell.angle_alpha   90.00
_cell.angle_beta   90.00
_cell.angle_gamma   90.00
#
_symmetry.space_group_name_H-M   'P 1'
#
loop_
_entity.id
_entity.type
_entity.pdbx_description
1 polymer ?
#
loop_
_entity_poly.entity_id
_entity_poly.type
_entity_poly.pdbx_seq_one_letter_code
_entity_poly.pdbx_strand_id
1 'polypeptide(L)' 'MPSSSWFVLRDLKRPNAKLPAYRFLSAEGLEVFTPMTWRLSVRGGKRVREERPFLPDLLFVHSTR' A
#
# COMPACT_ATOMS: atom_id res chain seq x y z
N MET A 1 6.65 2.44 -29.28
CA MET A 1 7.19 2.22 -27.91
C MET A 1 6.01 2.33 -26.97
N PRO A 2 5.64 1.28 -26.20
CA PRO A 2 4.62 1.42 -25.17
C PRO A 2 5.07 2.49 -24.18
N SER A 3 4.19 3.46 -23.90
CA SER A 3 4.46 4.50 -22.90
C SER A 3 4.21 3.90 -21.52
N SER A 4 5.27 3.83 -20.71
CA SER A 4 5.22 3.40 -19.31
C SER A 4 5.09 4.64 -18.43
N SER A 5 4.14 4.63 -17.49
CA SER A 5 3.93 5.76 -16.57
C SER A 5 3.64 5.29 -15.15
N TRP A 6 4.14 6.06 -14.19
CA TRP A 6 3.84 5.90 -12.77
C TRP A 6 2.75 6.88 -12.36
N PHE A 7 1.71 6.35 -11.73
CA PHE A 7 0.60 7.11 -11.19
C PHE A 7 0.67 7.13 -9.68
N VAL A 8 0.36 8.28 -9.08
CA VAL A 8 0.20 8.39 -7.62
C VAL A 8 -1.28 8.31 -7.30
N LEU A 9 -1.68 7.28 -6.58
CA LEU A 9 -3.04 7.11 -6.10
C LEU A 9 -3.12 7.49 -4.62
N ARG A 10 -4.28 7.99 -4.20
CA ARG A 10 -4.58 8.29 -2.80
C ARG A 10 -5.41 7.15 -2.21
N ASP A 11 -4.92 6.54 -1.13
CA ASP A 11 -5.71 5.58 -0.35
C ASP A 11 -6.64 6.37 0.59
N LEU A 12 -7.90 6.52 0.17
CA LEU A 12 -8.94 7.14 0.99
C LEU A 12 -9.37 6.12 2.04
N LYS A 13 -8.73 6.15 3.23
CA LYS A 13 -9.06 5.26 4.36
C LYS A 13 -10.57 5.17 4.59
N ARG A 14 -11.15 4.01 4.28
CA ARG A 14 -12.55 3.70 4.61
C ARG A 14 -12.58 2.84 5.88
N PRO A 15 -13.37 3.20 6.90
CA PRO A 15 -13.52 2.38 8.12
C PRO A 15 -13.91 0.92 7.82
N ASN A 16 -14.62 0.68 6.72
CA ASN A 16 -15.13 -0.65 6.34
C ASN A 16 -14.22 -1.38 5.33
N ALA A 17 -13.08 -0.81 4.94
CA ALA A 17 -12.17 -1.48 4.02
C ALA A 17 -11.50 -2.68 4.70
N LYS A 18 -11.66 -3.87 4.12
CA LYS A 18 -11.06 -5.11 4.63
C LYS A 18 -9.53 -5.15 4.47
N LEU A 19 -9.01 -4.46 3.46
CA LEU A 19 -7.60 -4.43 3.09
C LEU A 19 -7.17 -3.01 2.69
N PRO A 20 -5.91 -2.63 2.96
CA PRO A 20 -5.34 -1.38 2.42
C PRO A 20 -5.18 -1.48 0.89
N ALA A 21 -5.22 -0.34 0.20
CA ALA A 21 -5.26 -0.29 -1.26
C ALA A 21 -4.06 -0.98 -1.93
N TYR A 22 -2.86 -0.83 -1.37
CA TYR A 22 -1.64 -1.43 -1.95
C TYR A 22 -1.70 -2.96 -1.98
N ARG A 23 -2.32 -3.60 -0.98
CA ARG A 23 -2.49 -5.07 -0.96
C ARG A 23 -3.55 -5.51 -1.95
N PHE A 24 -4.65 -4.75 -2.04
CA PHE A 24 -5.72 -5.04 -2.97
C PHE A 24 -5.23 -4.96 -4.43
N LEU A 25 -4.62 -3.84 -4.82
CA LEU A 25 -4.14 -3.63 -6.19
C LEU A 25 -3.02 -4.60 -6.58
N SER A 26 -2.11 -4.90 -5.65
CA SER A 26 -1.08 -5.93 -5.88
C SER A 26 -1.70 -7.32 -6.10
N ALA A 27 -2.77 -7.66 -5.38
CA ALA A 27 -3.50 -8.92 -5.57
C ALA A 27 -4.24 -8.97 -6.91
N GLU A 28 -4.69 -7.83 -7.44
CA GLU A 28 -5.27 -7.70 -8.79
C GLU A 28 -4.21 -7.74 -9.91
N GLY A 29 -2.92 -7.90 -9.58
CA GLY A 29 -1.83 -8.05 -10.55
C GLY A 29 -1.23 -6.73 -11.04
N LEU A 30 -1.55 -5.60 -10.41
CA LEU A 30 -0.90 -4.32 -10.71
C LEU A 30 0.48 -4.25 -10.05
N GLU A 31 1.43 -3.64 -10.75
CA GLU A 31 2.72 -3.28 -10.17
C GLU A 31 2.54 -2.07 -9.26
N VAL A 32 2.66 -2.31 -7.94
CA VAL A 32 2.43 -1.31 -6.90
C VAL A 32 3.69 -1.11 -6.09
N PHE A 33 4.03 0.15 -5.83
CA PHE A 33 5.10 0.54 -4.93
C PHE A 33 4.58 1.43 -3.80
N THR A 34 4.98 1.12 -2.58
CA THR A 34 4.83 2.02 -1.42
C THR A 34 6.03 1.80 -0.49
N PRO A 35 6.70 2.86 0.00
CA PRO A 35 7.78 2.68 0.95
C PRO A 35 7.24 2.05 2.24
N MET A 36 7.91 1.00 2.71
CA MET A 36 7.55 0.26 3.91
C MET A 36 8.51 0.58 5.06
N THR A 37 8.02 0.55 6.29
CA THR A 37 8.82 0.80 7.50
C THR A 37 8.39 -0.12 8.62
N TRP A 38 9.35 -0.55 9.45
CA TRP A 38 9.09 -1.35 10.64
C TRP A 38 8.62 -0.46 11.78
N ARG A 39 7.44 -0.76 12.33
CA ARG A 39 6.90 -0.09 13.52
C ARG A 39 6.55 -1.11 14.59
N LEU A 40 6.79 -0.75 15.85
CA LEU A 40 6.30 -1.51 16.99
C LEU A 40 4.82 -1.20 17.19
N SER A 41 3.99 -2.24 17.14
CA SER A 41 2.56 -2.18 17.43
C SER A 41 2.24 -3.06 18.65
N VAL A 42 1.11 -2.82 19.29
CA VAL A 42 0.61 -3.70 20.35
C VAL A 42 -0.56 -4.51 19.81
N ARG A 43 -0.43 -5.84 19.76
CA ARG A 43 -1.52 -6.76 19.46
C ARG A 43 -1.73 -7.72 20.62
N GLY A 44 -2.94 -7.74 21.17
CA GLY A 44 -3.30 -8.63 22.29
C GLY A 44 -2.35 -8.50 23.50
N GLY A 45 -1.92 -7.26 23.81
CA GLY A 45 -0.99 -6.98 24.92
C GLY A 45 0.49 -7.28 24.64
N LYS A 46 0.85 -7.84 23.47
CA LYS A 46 2.24 -8.10 23.08
C LYS A 46 2.75 -7.06 22.08
N ARG A 47 4.00 -6.64 22.24
CA ARG A 47 4.68 -5.75 21.27
C ARG A 47 5.16 -6.57 20.09
N VAL A 48 4.67 -6.24 18.89
CA VAL A 48 5.01 -6.93 17.64
C VAL A 48 5.56 -5.91 16.66
N ARG A 49 6.66 -6.26 15.99
CA ARG A 49 7.16 -5.48 14.85
C ARG A 49 6.30 -5.77 13.64
N GLU A 50 5.72 -4.73 13.09
CA GLU A 50 4.92 -4.81 11.88
C GLU A 50 5.51 -3.93 10.80
N GLU A 51 5.52 -4.45 9.59
CA GLU A 51 5.82 -3.66 8.42
C GLU A 51 4.57 -2.89 7.98
N ARG A 52 4.68 -1.56 7.94
CA ARG A 52 3.56 -0.65 7.61
C ARG A 52 4.02 0.35 6.54
N PRO A 53 3.11 0.84 5.68
CA PRO A 53 3.43 1.92 4.76
C PRO A 53 3.92 3.16 5.52
N PHE A 54 5.02 3.75 5.06
CA PHE A 54 5.53 5.02 5.59
C PHE A 54 4.58 6.17 5.25
N LEU A 55 4.01 6.15 4.05
CA LEU A 55 2.98 7.07 3.56
C LEU A 55 1.65 6.31 3.38
N PRO A 56 0.84 6.13 4.43
CA PRO A 56 -0.35 5.26 4.35
C PRO A 56 -1.46 5.76 3.44
N ASP A 57 -1.45 7.06 3.09
CA ASP A 57 -2.48 7.66 2.24
C ASP A 57 -2.06 7.75 0.77
N LEU A 58 -0.84 7.34 0.41
CA LEU A 58 -0.30 7.40 -0.95
C LEU A 58 0.30 6.06 -1.37
N LEU A 59 0.05 5.68 -2.62
CA LEU A 59 0.69 4.54 -3.26
C LEU A 59 0.98 4.84 -4.73
N PHE A 60 2.01 4.21 -5.26
CA PHE A 60 2.46 4.37 -6.64
C PHE A 60 2.05 3.13 -7.42
N VAL A 61 1.47 3.32 -8.60
CA VAL A 61 1.06 2.24 -9.49
C VAL A 61 1.70 2.44 -10.84
N HIS A 62 2.31 1.39 -11.37
CA HIS A 62 2.86 1.38 -12.71
C HIS A 62 1.83 0.88 -13.71
N SER A 63 1.76 1.53 -14.87
CA SER A 63 0.91 1.10 -15.96
C SER A 63 1.60 1.33 -17.30
N THR A 64 1.47 0.34 -18.17
CA THR A 64 1.87 0.39 -19.57
C THR A 64 0.62 0.57 -20.43
N ARG A 65 0.62 1.58 -21.30
CA ARG A 65 -0.46 1.84 -22.25
C ARG A 65 -0.35 0.95 -23.48
#